data_AF-A0A519T9G0-F1
#
_entry.id   AF-A0A519T9G0-F1
#
_cell.length_a   1.000
_cell.length_b   1.000
_cell.length_c   1.000
_cell.angle_alpha   90.00
_cell.angle_beta   90.00
_cell.angle_gamma   90.00
#
_symmetry.space_group_name_H-M   'P 1'
#
loop_
_entity.id
_entity.type
_entity.pdbx_description
1 polymer ?
#
loop_
_entity_poly.entity_id
_entity_poly.type
_entity_poly.pdbx_seq_one_letter_code
_entity_poly.pdbx_strand_id
1 'polypeptide(L)' 'MEFAMEGCRFFDLVRWGIAGPYLNAYFAKEKNLRQYLSTANFTVGRDEYMPIPLNQINFSKGLYKQNNGW' A
#
# COMPACT_ATOMS: atom_id res chain seq x y z
N MET A 1 -13.67 -14.68 12.83
CA MET A 1 -12.54 -13.85 12.37
C MET A 1 -12.04 -13.13 13.61
N GLU A 2 -10.77 -13.28 13.98
CA GLU A 2 -10.28 -12.79 15.29
C GLU A 2 -9.92 -11.31 15.28
N PHE A 3 -9.26 -10.80 14.24
CA PHE A 3 -8.73 -9.42 14.18
C PHE A 3 -9.36 -8.55 13.07
N ALA A 4 -10.65 -8.75 12.80
CA ALA A 4 -11.34 -7.98 11.77
C ALA A 4 -11.48 -6.51 12.20
N MET A 5 -11.20 -5.56 11.30
CA MET A 5 -11.30 -4.11 11.56
C MET A 5 -10.30 -3.55 12.59
N GLU A 6 -9.27 -4.30 12.97
CA GLU A 6 -8.23 -3.87 13.94
C GLU A 6 -6.96 -3.32 13.27
N GLY A 7 -7.00 -3.06 11.96
CA GLY A 7 -5.90 -2.41 11.23
C GLY A 7 -4.68 -3.30 10.91
N CYS A 8 -4.61 -4.52 11.43
CA CYS A 8 -3.48 -5.43 11.20
C CYS A 8 -3.43 -6.05 9.80
N ARG A 9 -4.58 -6.14 9.12
CA ARG A 9 -4.73 -6.94 7.89
C ARG A 9 -3.77 -6.55 6.77
N PHE A 10 -3.56 -5.25 6.55
CA PHE A 10 -2.66 -4.79 5.49
C PHE A 10 -1.21 -5.22 5.76
N PHE A 11 -0.75 -5.08 7.00
CA PHE A 11 0.60 -5.46 7.39
C PHE A 11 0.84 -6.97 7.21
N ASP A 12 -0.14 -7.82 7.51
CA ASP A 12 -0.04 -9.26 7.26
C ASP A 12 0.10 -9.58 5.77
N LEU A 13 -0.68 -8.92 4.91
CA LEU A 13 -0.63 -9.13 3.47
C LEU A 13 0.73 -8.73 2.88
N VAL A 14 1.31 -7.62 3.34
CA VAL A 14 2.65 -7.17 2.94
C VAL A 14 3.71 -8.14 3.46
N ARG A 15 3.64 -8.52 4.74
CA ARG A 15 4.57 -9.46 5.38
C ARG A 15 4.61 -10.82 4.69
N TRP A 16 3.48 -11.30 4.19
CA TRP A 16 3.39 -12.54 3.42
C TRP A 16 3.75 -12.40 1.94
N GLY A 17 3.97 -11.18 1.45
CA GLY A 17 4.31 -10.92 0.04
C GLY A 17 3.13 -11.10 -0.93
N ILE A 18 1.88 -11.04 -0.44
CA ILE A 18 0.67 -11.27 -1.25
C ILE A 18 -0.25 -10.06 -1.37
N ALA A 19 0.18 -8.88 -0.90
CA ALA A 19 -0.62 -7.66 -0.95
C ALA A 19 -1.11 -7.31 -2.36
N GLY A 20 -0.22 -7.35 -3.36
CA GLY A 20 -0.55 -7.06 -4.76
C GLY A 20 -1.70 -7.91 -5.33
N PRO A 21 -1.54 -9.25 -5.43
CA PRO A 21 -2.61 -10.10 -5.97
C PRO A 21 -3.90 -10.04 -5.13
N TYR A 22 -3.80 -9.95 -3.80
CA TYR A 22 -4.97 -9.91 -2.93
C TYR A 22 -5.79 -8.61 -3.11
N LEU A 23 -5.12 -7.45 -3.06
CA LEU A 23 -5.80 -6.15 -3.16
C LEU A 23 -6.33 -5.89 -4.56
N ASN A 24 -5.59 -6.25 -5.61
CA ASN A 24 -6.07 -6.08 -6.98
C ASN A 24 -7.27 -6.99 -7.29
N ALA A 25 -7.30 -8.22 -6.77
CA ALA A 25 -8.48 -9.08 -6.86
C ALA A 25 -9.68 -8.48 -6.12
N TYR A 26 -9.46 -7.90 -4.94
CA TYR A 26 -10.51 -7.18 -4.20
C TYR A 26 -11.05 -5.97 -4.99
N PHE A 27 -10.17 -5.12 -5.52
CA PHE A 27 -10.58 -3.95 -6.32
C PHE A 27 -11.35 -4.35 -7.57
N ALA A 28 -10.95 -5.42 -8.26
CA ALA A 28 -11.65 -5.92 -9.45
C ALA A 28 -13.12 -6.27 -9.17
N LYS A 29 -13.41 -6.80 -7.97
CA LYS A 29 -14.77 -7.10 -7.51
C LYS A 29 -15.49 -5.83 -7.02
N GLU A 30 -14.86 -5.10 -6.11
CA GLU A 30 -15.51 -4.04 -5.34
C GLU A 30 -15.74 -2.76 -6.15
N LYS A 31 -14.96 -2.52 -7.22
CA LYS A 31 -15.17 -1.36 -8.11
C LYS A 31 -16.58 -1.28 -8.72
N ASN A 32 -17.26 -2.43 -8.86
CA ASN A 32 -18.64 -2.50 -9.35
C ASN A 32 -19.67 -2.09 -8.28
N LEU A 33 -19.26 -2.08 -7.01
CA LEU A 33 -20.11 -1.78 -5.83
C LEU A 33 -19.80 -0.43 -5.21
N ARG A 34 -18.59 0.09 -5.43
CA ARG A 34 -18.04 1.30 -4.81
C ARG A 34 -17.35 2.15 -5.89
N GLN A 35 -18.00 3.24 -6.29
CA GLN A 35 -17.50 4.11 -7.37
C GLN A 35 -16.10 4.68 -7.10
N TYR A 36 -15.75 4.95 -5.84
CA TYR A 36 -14.43 5.46 -5.47
C TYR A 36 -13.29 4.45 -5.68
N LEU A 37 -13.61 3.17 -5.93
CA LEU A 37 -12.65 2.13 -6.30
C LEU A 37 -12.56 1.89 -7.82
N SER A 38 -13.26 2.66 -8.64
CA SER A 38 -13.30 2.50 -10.10
C SER A 38 -11.91 2.49 -10.75
N THR A 39 -10.99 3.28 -10.22
CA THR A 39 -9.60 3.41 -10.69
C THR A 39 -8.57 2.83 -9.72
N ALA A 40 -9.00 2.10 -8.69
CA ALA A 40 -8.11 1.56 -7.68
C ALA A 40 -7.18 0.50 -8.27
N ASN A 41 -5.87 0.65 -8.03
CA ASN A 41 -4.84 -0.28 -8.47
C ASN A 41 -3.66 -0.26 -7.49
N PHE A 42 -3.25 -1.45 -7.04
CA PHE A 42 -2.07 -1.64 -6.20
C PHE A 42 -0.86 -1.99 -7.08
N THR A 43 0.23 -1.22 -6.92
CA THR A 43 1.48 -1.36 -7.64
C THR A 43 2.52 -2.02 -6.75
N VAL A 44 2.93 -3.23 -7.13
CA VAL A 44 3.95 -3.99 -6.39
C VAL A 44 5.31 -3.29 -6.50
N GLY A 45 6.01 -3.20 -5.38
CA GLY A 45 7.30 -2.54 -5.24
C GLY A 45 7.23 -1.03 -5.02
N ARG A 46 6.03 -0.48 -4.77
CA ARG A 46 5.78 0.95 -4.48
C ARG A 46 4.76 1.14 -3.37
N ASP A 47 3.60 0.47 -3.46
CA ASP A 47 2.43 0.74 -2.61
C ASP A 47 2.44 -0.06 -1.28
N GLU A 48 3.45 -0.92 -1.06
CA GLU A 48 3.62 -1.71 0.16
C GLU A 48 3.97 -0.85 1.38
N TYR A 49 4.66 0.26 1.16
CA TYR A 49 5.14 1.14 2.20
C TYR A 49 4.81 2.59 1.86
N MET A 50 4.47 3.37 2.88
CA MET A 50 4.31 4.81 2.70
C MET A 50 5.64 5.45 2.26
N PRO A 51 5.60 6.48 1.42
CA PRO A 51 6.81 7.21 1.03
C PRO A 51 7.43 7.87 2.26
N ILE A 52 8.76 7.93 2.28
CA ILE A 52 9.47 8.73 3.26
C ILE A 52 9.11 10.20 3.02
N PRO A 53 8.68 10.96 4.04
CA PRO A 53 8.29 12.35 3.86
C PRO A 53 9.42 13.18 3.26
N LEU A 54 9.12 13.94 2.20
CA LEU A 54 10.11 14.72 1.45
C LEU A 54 10.90 15.68 2.34
N ASN A 55 10.25 16.31 3.32
CA ASN A 55 10.92 17.21 4.27
C ASN A 55 12.02 16.49 5.07
N GLN A 56 11.84 15.21 5.43
CA GLN A 56 12.85 14.44 6.16
C GLN A 56 14.07 14.16 5.27
N ILE A 57 13.84 13.83 3.99
CA ILE A 57 14.93 13.68 3.01
C ILE A 57 15.70 14.99 2.87
N ASN A 58 15.00 16.11 2.73
CA ASN A 58 15.61 17.44 2.58
C ASN A 58 16.41 17.85 3.82
N PHE A 59 15.87 17.68 5.03
CA PHE A 59 16.56 18.01 6.28
C PHE A 59 17.79 17.14 6.52
N SER A 60 17.75 15.88 6.08
CA SER A 60 18.91 14.98 6.11
C SER A 60 19.99 15.34 5.08
N LYS A 61 19.78 16.37 4.25
CA LYS A 61 20.63 16.76 3.12
C LYS A 61 20.92 15.59 2.18
N GLY A 62 19.90 14.75 1.94
CA GLY A 62 19.98 13.61 1.04
C GLY A 62 20.65 12.35 1.63
N LEU A 63 20.88 12.31 2.96
CA LEU A 63 21.31 11.10 3.65
C LEU A 63 20.22 10.03 3.63
N TYR A 64 18.96 10.41 3.89
CA TYR A 64 17.82 9.51 3.73
C TYR A 64 17.54 9.30 2.25
N LYS A 65 17.39 8.02 1.86
CA LYS A 65 17.02 7.61 0.50
C LYS A 65 15.58 7.15 0.49
N GLN A 66 14.85 7.54 -0.54
CA GLN A 66 13.45 7.18 -0.71
C GLN A 66 13.29 5.66 -0.90
N ASN A 67 12.11 5.15 -0.54
CA ASN A 67 11.70 3.79 -0.81
C ASN A 67 11.66 3.52 -2.32
N ASN A 68 11.79 2.24 -2.71
CA ASN A 68 11.70 1.85 -4.10
C ASN A 68 10.35 2.29 -4.71
N GLY A 69 10.38 2.75 -5.97
CA GLY A 69 9.18 3.17 -6.71
C GLY A 69 8.66 4.59 -6.43
N TRP A 70 9.33 5.37 -5.57
CA TRP A 70 8.97 6.74 -5.17
C TRP A 70 10.03 7.78 -5.52
#